data_AF-A0A0A9G842-F1
#
_entry.id   AF-A0A0A9G842-F1
#
_cell.length_a   1.000
_cell.length_b   1.000
_cell.length_c   1.000
_cell.angle_alpha   90.00
_cell.angle_beta   90.00
_cell.angle_gamma   90.00
#
_symmetry.space_group_name_H-M   'P 1'
#
loop_
_entity.id
_entity.type
_entity.pdbx_description
1 polymer ?
#
loop_
_entity_poly.entity_id
_entity_poly.type
_entity_poly.pdbx_seq_one_letter_code
_entity_poly.pdbx_strand_id
1 'polypeptide(L)'
;MRIEKDWMIHCKKWEQRSNSKEICSSKEEIIHKVSQITDLRRPVVVYLAVADSLLEDDSVTSGWRVGMVSYEKKKLGVTDIYDRQPYLIKSAIDFEVCSRADVFVGNSFSTFSNLVVLSRTERLYNLGKVSSCGENVGLSSYAYNVIGDDGGPQRWMTYMADTSLQRLSYGTNNVSCH
;
A
#
# COMPACT_ATOMS: atom_id res chain seq x y z
N MET A 1 -0.44 5.39 -2.38
CA MET A 1 1.02 5.57 -2.48
C MET A 1 1.41 6.68 -1.52
N ARG A 2 2.55 6.55 -0.84
CA ARG A 2 3.14 7.61 -0.01
C ARG A 2 4.29 8.26 -0.77
N ILE A 3 3.97 9.31 -1.51
CA ILE A 3 4.88 10.05 -2.40
C ILE A 3 4.67 11.57 -2.28
N GLU A 4 3.83 11.99 -1.34
CA GLU A 4 3.57 13.40 -1.04
C GLU A 4 4.86 14.09 -0.58
N LYS A 5 4.99 15.38 -0.88
CA LYS A 5 6.23 16.14 -0.59
C LYS A 5 6.64 16.09 0.89
N ASP A 6 5.67 16.23 1.79
CA ASP A 6 5.89 16.16 3.24
C ASP A 6 6.33 14.75 3.68
N TRP A 7 5.71 13.71 3.12
CA TRP A 7 6.12 12.33 3.32
C TRP A 7 7.55 12.09 2.85
N MET A 8 7.91 12.56 1.65
CA MET A 8 9.26 12.37 1.10
C MET A 8 10.34 13.06 1.94
N ILE A 9 10.04 14.23 2.51
CA ILE A 9 10.95 14.89 3.47
C ILE A 9 11.05 14.08 4.76
N HIS A 10 9.92 13.59 5.28
CA HIS A 10 9.87 12.83 6.52
C HIS A 10 10.64 11.51 6.42
N CYS A 11 10.37 10.72 5.39
CA CYS A 11 10.98 9.40 5.20
C CYS A 11 12.49 9.52 5.00
N LYS A 12 12.98 10.50 4.21
CA LYS A 12 14.42 10.67 3.93
C LYS A 12 15.20 11.01 5.20
N LYS A 13 14.63 11.85 6.07
CA LYS A 13 15.23 12.18 7.36
C LYS A 13 15.28 10.96 8.29
N TRP A 14 14.27 10.10 8.24
CA TRP A 14 14.27 8.85 9.00
C TRP A 14 15.33 7.88 8.50
N GLU A 15 15.39 7.64 7.19
CA GLU A 15 16.40 6.79 6.56
C GLU A 15 17.83 7.21 6.90
N GLN A 16 18.11 8.51 6.87
CA GLN A 16 19.40 9.08 7.28
C GLN A 16 19.75 8.78 8.74
N ARG A 17 18.77 8.80 9.65
CA ARG A 17 18.97 8.56 11.08
C ARG A 17 19.10 7.07 11.41
N SER A 18 18.37 6.22 10.71
CA SER A 18 18.32 4.79 10.98
C SER A 18 19.26 3.96 10.10
N ASN A 19 19.99 4.59 9.17
CA ASN A 19 20.83 3.92 8.16
C ASN A 19 20.07 2.84 7.38
N SER A 20 18.81 3.13 7.02
CA SER A 20 17.94 2.26 6.22
C SER A 20 17.63 2.91 4.88
N LYS A 21 17.26 2.12 3.87
CA LYS A 21 16.82 2.58 2.53
C LYS A 21 15.46 2.01 2.13
N GLU A 22 14.73 1.48 3.10
CA GLU A 22 13.49 0.73 2.87
C GLU A 22 12.27 1.49 3.40
N ILE A 23 12.30 2.82 3.48
CA ILE A 23 11.18 3.62 3.99
C ILE A 23 10.59 4.46 2.86
N CYS A 24 11.44 5.23 2.18
CA CYS A 24 11.06 6.02 1.03
C CYS A 24 10.91 5.15 -0.21
N SER A 25 10.06 5.56 -1.14
CA SER A 25 10.09 5.05 -2.51
C SER A 25 9.64 6.13 -3.47
N SER A 26 10.27 6.23 -4.64
CA SER A 26 9.81 7.11 -5.71
C SER A 26 8.57 6.53 -6.41
N LYS A 27 7.89 7.36 -7.20
CA LYS A 27 6.78 6.92 -8.07
C LYS A 27 7.23 5.79 -9.00
N GLU A 28 8.38 5.95 -9.63
CA GLU A 28 8.96 4.99 -10.59
C GLU A 28 9.30 3.67 -9.92
N GLU A 29 9.90 3.70 -8.72
CA GLU A 29 10.21 2.51 -7.93
C GLU A 29 8.92 1.74 -7.57
N ILE A 30 7.88 2.46 -7.15
CA ILE A 30 6.59 1.85 -6.79
C ILE A 30 5.97 1.19 -8.03
N ILE A 31 5.87 1.92 -9.15
CA ILE A 31 5.29 1.39 -10.39
C ILE A 31 6.08 0.16 -10.87
N HIS A 32 7.42 0.24 -10.84
CA HIS A 32 8.28 -0.86 -11.24
C HIS A 32 8.02 -2.09 -10.37
N LYS A 33 8.06 -1.96 -9.04
CA LYS A 33 7.84 -3.09 -8.11
C LYS A 33 6.43 -3.66 -8.25
N VAL A 34 5.39 -2.83 -8.25
CA VAL A 34 3.99 -3.32 -8.44
C VAL A 34 3.84 -4.07 -9.76
N SER A 35 4.58 -3.69 -10.80
CA SER A 35 4.54 -4.39 -12.09
C SER A 35 5.21 -5.78 -12.10
N GLN A 36 5.99 -6.10 -11.07
CA GLN A 36 6.64 -7.40 -10.86
C GLN A 36 5.72 -8.42 -10.16
N ILE A 37 4.54 -8.02 -9.68
CA ILE A 37 3.57 -8.98 -9.11
C ILE A 37 3.03 -9.86 -10.25
N THR A 38 3.38 -11.14 -10.23
CA THR A 38 3.16 -12.11 -11.32
C THR A 38 1.78 -12.77 -11.26
N ASP A 39 1.18 -12.83 -10.08
CA ASP A 39 -0.09 -13.44 -9.74
C ASP A 39 -1.33 -12.58 -10.09
N LEU A 40 -1.13 -11.43 -10.74
CA LEU A 40 -2.21 -10.56 -11.23
C LEU A 40 -2.77 -11.01 -12.59
N ARG A 41 -4.06 -11.33 -12.65
CA ARG A 41 -4.78 -11.54 -13.91
C ARG A 41 -4.91 -10.22 -14.66
N ARG A 42 -4.42 -10.16 -15.90
CA ARG A 42 -4.48 -8.96 -16.76
C ARG A 42 -5.69 -9.03 -17.72
N PRO A 43 -6.37 -7.91 -18.00
CA PRO A 43 -6.08 -6.55 -17.53
C PRO A 43 -6.42 -6.37 -16.04
N VAL A 44 -5.62 -5.57 -15.34
CA VAL A 44 -5.81 -5.24 -13.92
C VAL A 44 -6.11 -3.75 -13.75
N VAL A 45 -7.12 -3.45 -12.94
CA VAL A 45 -7.45 -2.09 -12.52
C VAL A 45 -6.64 -1.76 -11.28
N VAL A 46 -5.91 -0.64 -11.31
CA VAL A 46 -5.07 -0.18 -10.20
C VAL A 46 -5.66 1.10 -9.63
N TYR A 47 -6.19 1.02 -8.41
CA TYR A 47 -6.64 2.22 -7.68
C TYR A 47 -5.48 2.83 -6.89
N LEU A 48 -5.26 4.13 -7.04
CA LEU A 48 -4.22 4.89 -6.36
C LEU A 48 -4.83 5.71 -5.22
N ALA A 49 -4.72 5.20 -4.00
CA ALA A 49 -5.01 5.98 -2.80
C ALA A 49 -3.85 6.95 -2.52
N VAL A 50 -3.97 8.19 -2.97
CA VAL A 50 -2.99 9.28 -2.79
C VAL A 50 -3.68 10.55 -2.30
N ALA A 51 -2.93 11.42 -1.64
CA ALA A 51 -3.37 12.79 -1.39
C ALA A 51 -2.99 13.68 -2.57
N ASP A 52 -3.85 13.72 -3.61
CA ASP A 52 -3.58 14.39 -4.89
C ASP A 52 -3.13 15.85 -4.74
N SER A 53 -3.70 16.58 -3.78
CA SER A 53 -3.35 17.98 -3.51
C SER A 53 -1.93 18.21 -3.01
N LEU A 54 -1.21 17.16 -2.64
CA LEU A 54 0.16 17.20 -2.08
C LEU A 54 1.20 16.57 -3.01
N LEU A 55 0.79 16.20 -4.23
CA LEU A 55 1.69 15.71 -5.27
C LEU A 55 2.42 16.88 -5.94
N GLU A 56 3.66 16.63 -6.38
CA GLU A 56 4.42 17.62 -7.16
C GLU A 56 4.01 17.65 -8.64
N ASP A 57 3.40 16.57 -9.15
CA ASP A 57 2.92 16.46 -10.53
C ASP A 57 1.63 15.60 -10.64
N ASP A 58 0.85 15.83 -11.69
CA ASP A 58 -0.42 15.13 -11.98
C ASP A 58 -0.21 13.77 -12.71
N SER A 59 1.03 13.29 -12.84
CA SER A 59 1.39 12.16 -13.71
C SER A 59 1.36 10.79 -13.01
N VAL A 60 0.78 10.70 -11.81
CA VAL A 60 0.73 9.48 -10.98
C VAL A 60 0.04 8.29 -11.69
N THR A 61 -0.83 8.58 -12.66
CA THR A 61 -1.51 7.57 -13.48
C THR A 61 -0.74 7.13 -14.74
N SER A 62 0.43 7.71 -15.01
CA SER A 62 1.28 7.38 -16.17
C SER A 62 2.38 6.36 -15.82
N GLY A 63 2.99 5.74 -16.83
CA GLY A 63 4.15 4.84 -16.65
C GLY A 63 3.83 3.40 -16.23
N TRP A 64 2.57 3.04 -16.04
CA TRP A 64 2.16 1.69 -15.67
C TRP A 64 2.41 0.66 -16.79
N ARG A 65 2.79 -0.56 -16.40
CA ARG A 65 3.06 -1.67 -17.35
C ARG A 65 1.81 -2.03 -18.16
N VAL A 66 2.01 -2.44 -19.41
CA VAL A 66 0.93 -2.89 -20.32
C VAL A 66 -0.03 -3.87 -19.61
N GLY A 67 -1.32 -3.61 -19.75
CA GLY A 67 -2.38 -4.37 -19.08
C GLY A 67 -2.68 -3.93 -17.64
N MET A 68 -2.03 -2.88 -17.12
CA MET A 68 -2.40 -2.22 -15.86
C MET A 68 -3.04 -0.86 -16.16
N VAL A 69 -4.29 -0.67 -15.76
CA VAL A 69 -5.04 0.56 -15.97
C VAL A 69 -5.22 1.27 -14.63
N SER A 70 -4.53 2.39 -14.46
CA SER A 70 -4.53 3.11 -13.19
C SER A 70 -5.61 4.20 -13.11
N TYR A 71 -6.17 4.37 -11.93
CA TYR A 71 -7.19 5.34 -11.59
C TYR A 71 -6.88 5.99 -10.23
N GLU A 72 -7.07 7.30 -10.17
CA GLU A 72 -7.16 8.08 -8.94
C GLU A 72 -8.50 8.84 -8.93
N LYS A 73 -8.79 9.57 -7.86
CA LYS A 73 -10.11 10.18 -7.58
C LYS A 73 -10.57 11.15 -8.67
N LYS A 74 -9.68 11.98 -9.20
CA LYS A 74 -9.90 12.93 -10.30
C LYS A 74 -10.22 12.20 -11.60
N LYS A 75 -9.47 11.18 -11.97
CA LYS A 75 -9.74 10.33 -13.15
C LYS A 75 -11.04 9.53 -13.02
N LEU A 76 -11.43 9.16 -11.79
CA LEU A 76 -12.74 8.56 -11.51
C LEU A 76 -13.89 9.58 -11.52
N GLY A 77 -13.61 10.87 -11.53
CA GLY A 77 -14.62 11.93 -11.51
C GLY A 77 -15.37 12.04 -10.17
N VAL A 78 -14.76 11.60 -9.06
CA VAL A 78 -15.39 11.58 -7.73
C VAL A 78 -14.83 12.63 -6.77
N THR A 79 -13.98 13.54 -7.25
CA THR A 79 -13.35 14.60 -6.44
C THR A 79 -14.38 15.44 -5.69
N ASP A 80 -15.48 15.82 -6.34
CA ASP A 80 -16.53 16.64 -5.72
C ASP A 80 -17.19 15.95 -4.52
N ILE A 81 -17.29 14.62 -4.54
CA ILE A 81 -17.83 13.84 -3.43
C ILE A 81 -16.85 13.86 -2.26
N TYR A 82 -15.56 13.64 -2.56
CA TYR A 82 -14.50 13.68 -1.55
C TYR A 82 -14.36 15.07 -0.94
N ASP A 83 -14.44 16.14 -1.73
CA ASP A 83 -14.18 17.51 -1.27
C ASP A 83 -15.24 18.06 -0.33
N ARG A 84 -16.43 17.49 -0.34
CA ARG A 84 -17.49 17.78 0.64
C ARG A 84 -17.27 17.12 2.00
N GLN A 85 -16.32 16.19 2.11
CA GLN A 85 -16.10 15.40 3.32
C GLN A 85 -14.93 15.92 4.15
N PRO A 86 -15.00 15.82 5.50
CA PRO A 86 -13.83 16.03 6.36
C PRO A 86 -12.67 15.11 5.99
N TYR A 87 -11.44 15.57 6.26
CA TYR A 87 -10.22 14.81 5.94
C TYR A 87 -10.27 13.34 6.40
N LEU A 88 -10.71 13.08 7.65
CA LEU A 88 -10.80 11.71 8.18
C LEU A 88 -11.76 10.82 7.38
N ILE A 89 -12.86 11.39 6.87
CA ILE A 89 -13.81 10.66 6.04
C ILE A 89 -13.21 10.38 4.67
N LYS A 90 -12.50 11.34 4.07
CA LYS A 90 -11.74 11.12 2.82
C LYS A 90 -10.78 9.94 2.97
N SER A 91 -10.03 9.89 4.07
CA SER A 91 -9.13 8.77 4.39
C SER A 91 -9.87 7.46 4.66
N ALA A 92 -11.03 7.50 5.33
CA ALA A 92 -11.84 6.30 5.59
C ALA A 92 -12.39 5.67 4.31
N ILE A 93 -12.73 6.47 3.30
CA ILE A 93 -13.14 5.94 1.98
C ILE A 93 -11.97 5.20 1.32
N ASP A 94 -10.77 5.81 1.30
CA ASP A 94 -9.58 5.14 0.76
C ASP A 94 -9.24 3.86 1.53
N PHE A 95 -9.39 3.88 2.86
CA PHE A 95 -9.21 2.70 3.70
C PHE A 95 -10.17 1.57 3.27
N GLU A 96 -11.44 1.89 3.03
CA GLU A 96 -12.45 0.90 2.65
C GLU A 96 -12.23 0.32 1.25
N VAL A 97 -11.79 1.16 0.29
CA VAL A 97 -11.41 0.68 -1.04
C VAL A 97 -10.20 -0.25 -0.94
N CYS A 98 -9.16 0.16 -0.20
CA CYS A 98 -7.94 -0.63 -0.03
C CYS A 98 -8.18 -1.93 0.77
N SER A 99 -9.04 -1.92 1.78
CA SER A 99 -9.35 -3.11 2.59
C SER A 99 -10.10 -4.17 1.79
N ARG A 100 -10.93 -3.76 0.83
CA ARG A 100 -11.74 -4.64 -0.03
C ARG A 100 -11.04 -5.12 -1.31
N ALA A 101 -9.94 -4.48 -1.72
CA ALA A 101 -9.24 -4.81 -2.96
C ALA A 101 -8.76 -6.28 -3.01
N ASP A 102 -8.73 -6.89 -4.20
CA ASP A 102 -8.22 -8.26 -4.36
C ASP A 102 -6.74 -8.36 -3.92
N VAL A 103 -5.96 -7.35 -4.29
CA VAL A 103 -4.56 -7.18 -3.89
C VAL A 103 -4.36 -5.75 -3.38
N PHE A 104 -3.70 -5.63 -2.22
CA PHE A 104 -3.31 -4.35 -1.65
C PHE A 104 -1.79 -4.19 -1.71
N VAL A 105 -1.31 -3.00 -2.09
CA VAL A 105 0.12 -2.68 -2.08
C VAL A 105 0.32 -1.34 -1.39
N GLY A 106 1.04 -1.35 -0.28
CA GLY A 106 1.19 -0.20 0.62
C GLY A 106 2.63 0.06 1.05
N ASN A 107 2.82 1.09 1.85
CA ASN A 107 4.11 1.39 2.48
C ASN A 107 4.11 0.84 3.90
N SER A 108 5.03 -0.07 4.26
CA SER A 108 5.05 -0.68 5.60
C SER A 108 5.34 0.32 6.72
N PHE A 109 5.97 1.45 6.42
CA PHE A 109 6.20 2.51 7.40
C PHE A 109 4.98 3.42 7.61
N SER A 110 3.97 3.35 6.73
CA SER A 110 2.77 4.18 6.81
C SER A 110 1.71 3.59 7.72
N THR A 111 1.36 4.27 8.81
CA THR A 111 0.29 3.85 9.74
C THR A 111 -1.04 3.55 9.04
N PHE A 112 -1.39 4.32 8.00
CA PHE A 112 -2.56 4.05 7.16
C PHE A 112 -2.50 2.68 6.48
N SER A 113 -1.36 2.35 5.84
CA SER A 113 -1.21 1.06 5.16
C SER A 113 -1.23 -0.08 6.18
N ASN A 114 -0.65 0.13 7.35
CA ASN A 114 -0.64 -0.87 8.42
C ASN A 114 -2.06 -1.18 8.94
N LEU A 115 -2.91 -0.16 9.10
CA LEU A 115 -4.32 -0.37 9.46
C LEU A 115 -5.06 -1.18 8.38
N VAL A 116 -4.80 -0.92 7.10
CA VAL A 116 -5.38 -1.70 5.99
C VAL A 116 -4.93 -3.16 6.08
N VAL A 117 -3.64 -3.42 6.27
CA VAL A 117 -3.12 -4.80 6.36
C VAL A 117 -3.62 -5.50 7.61
N LEU A 118 -3.73 -4.82 8.75
CA LEU A 118 -4.34 -5.38 9.96
C LEU A 118 -5.77 -5.84 9.68
N SER A 119 -6.61 -4.99 9.09
CA SER A 119 -7.99 -5.32 8.74
C SER A 119 -8.08 -6.48 7.74
N ARG A 120 -7.22 -6.50 6.72
CA ARG A 120 -7.16 -7.59 5.74
C ARG A 120 -6.70 -8.90 6.38
N THR A 121 -5.72 -8.83 7.29
CA THR A 121 -5.21 -9.98 8.04
C THR A 121 -6.31 -10.55 8.94
N GLU A 122 -6.98 -9.72 9.74
CA GLU A 122 -8.13 -10.14 10.56
C GLU A 122 -9.20 -10.85 9.72
N ARG A 123 -9.53 -10.31 8.55
CA ARG A 123 -10.49 -10.93 7.62
C ARG A 123 -10.02 -12.30 7.13
N LEU A 124 -8.73 -12.47 6.85
CA LEU A 124 -8.16 -13.77 6.47
C LEU A 124 -8.25 -14.78 7.62
N TYR A 125 -7.92 -14.38 8.84
CA TYR A 125 -8.07 -15.21 10.04
C TYR A 125 -9.52 -15.67 10.25
N ASN A 126 -10.49 -14.76 10.09
CA ASN A 126 -11.92 -15.08 10.20
C ASN A 126 -12.41 -16.06 9.12
N LEU A 127 -11.69 -16.17 7.99
CA LEU A 127 -11.95 -17.14 6.93
C LEU A 127 -11.19 -18.47 7.15
N GLY A 128 -10.52 -18.64 8.30
CA GLY A 128 -9.72 -19.82 8.62
C GLY A 128 -8.40 -19.92 7.84
N LYS A 129 -7.96 -18.83 7.21
CA LYS A 129 -6.71 -18.77 6.46
C LYS A 129 -5.60 -18.30 7.38
N VAL A 130 -4.65 -19.20 7.67
CA VAL A 130 -3.56 -18.97 8.62
C VAL A 130 -2.36 -18.28 7.96
N SER A 131 -2.24 -18.32 6.62
CA SER A 131 -1.21 -17.55 5.90
C SER A 131 -1.72 -16.95 4.59
N SER A 132 -1.22 -15.76 4.25
CA SER A 132 -1.49 -15.09 2.96
C SER A 132 -0.39 -15.32 1.92
N CYS A 133 0.64 -16.10 2.25
CA CYS A 133 1.82 -16.28 1.41
C CYS A 133 1.84 -17.59 0.62
N GLY A 134 0.76 -18.38 0.70
CA GLY A 134 0.47 -19.45 -0.25
C GLY A 134 -0.15 -18.93 -1.56
N GLU A 135 -0.23 -19.80 -2.57
CA GLU A 135 -0.86 -19.49 -3.85
C GLU A 135 -2.36 -19.19 -3.71
N ASN A 136 -2.85 -18.21 -4.47
CA ASN A 136 -4.28 -17.93 -4.67
C ASN A 136 -5.09 -17.58 -3.41
N VAL A 137 -4.46 -16.98 -2.41
CA VAL A 137 -5.18 -16.40 -1.28
C VAL A 137 -5.64 -14.99 -1.66
N GLY A 138 -6.83 -14.88 -2.25
CA GLY A 138 -7.48 -13.57 -2.45
C GLY A 138 -7.41 -12.72 -1.17
N LEU A 139 -7.22 -11.41 -1.31
CA LEU A 139 -6.81 -10.45 -0.27
C LEU A 139 -5.31 -10.37 0.05
N SER A 140 -4.43 -10.75 -0.90
CA SER A 140 -2.97 -10.61 -0.72
C SER A 140 -2.57 -9.15 -0.44
N SER A 141 -1.54 -8.95 0.37
CA SER A 141 -1.02 -7.62 0.71
C SER A 141 0.49 -7.59 0.55
N TYR A 142 1.03 -6.46 0.07
CA TYR A 142 2.46 -6.28 -0.20
C TYR A 142 2.96 -4.92 0.30
N ALA A 143 4.20 -4.87 0.76
CA ALA A 143 4.94 -3.67 1.09
C ALA A 143 5.86 -3.30 -0.08
N TYR A 144 5.58 -2.19 -0.78
CA TYR A 144 6.38 -1.79 -1.94
C TYR A 144 7.76 -1.24 -1.58
N ASN A 145 7.95 -0.76 -0.36
CA ASN A 145 9.20 -0.14 0.08
C ASN A 145 10.26 -1.17 0.48
N VAL A 146 9.87 -2.43 0.70
CA VAL A 146 10.76 -3.55 1.03
C VAL A 146 10.87 -4.45 -0.21
N ILE A 147 12.09 -4.88 -0.54
CA ILE A 147 12.32 -5.83 -1.64
C ILE A 147 11.96 -7.24 -1.18
N GLY A 148 11.14 -7.93 -1.94
CA GLY A 148 10.81 -9.33 -1.68
C GLY A 148 11.70 -10.31 -2.43
N ASP A 149 11.55 -11.59 -2.10
CA ASP A 149 12.37 -12.68 -2.63
C ASP A 149 12.35 -12.76 -4.17
N ASP A 150 11.21 -12.44 -4.78
CA ASP A 150 11.02 -12.44 -6.23
C ASP A 150 11.53 -11.15 -6.93
N GLY A 151 12.22 -10.26 -6.20
CA GLY A 151 12.64 -8.94 -6.67
C GLY A 151 11.50 -7.91 -6.79
N GLY A 152 10.26 -8.33 -6.51
CA GLY A 152 9.07 -7.49 -6.42
C GLY A 152 8.87 -6.87 -5.02
N PRO A 153 7.65 -6.39 -4.72
CA PRO A 153 7.32 -5.89 -3.39
C PRO A 153 7.22 -7.06 -2.41
N GLN A 154 7.67 -6.86 -1.18
CA GLN A 154 7.64 -7.91 -0.17
C GLN A 154 6.21 -8.23 0.26
N ARG A 155 5.85 -9.51 0.36
CA ARG A 155 4.54 -9.93 0.89
C ARG A 155 4.40 -9.53 2.36
N TRP A 156 3.18 -9.25 2.79
CA TRP A 156 2.94 -8.61 4.07
C TRP A 156 1.64 -9.05 4.76
N MET A 157 1.75 -9.54 5.99
CA MET A 157 0.66 -9.67 6.96
C MET A 157 1.01 -9.02 8.30
N THR A 158 -0.02 -8.72 9.09
CA THR A 158 0.14 -8.32 10.48
C THR A 158 0.31 -9.56 11.38
N TYR A 159 1.28 -9.52 12.29
CA TYR A 159 1.49 -10.63 13.22
C TYR A 159 0.49 -10.61 14.38
N MET A 160 -0.65 -11.29 14.21
CA MET A 160 -1.82 -11.20 15.11
C MET A 160 -1.60 -11.75 16.54
N ALA A 161 -0.49 -12.46 16.80
CA ALA A 161 -0.18 -13.00 18.12
C ALA A 161 0.61 -12.03 19.01
N ASP A 162 1.07 -10.88 18.48
CA ASP A 162 1.73 -9.86 19.29
C ASP A 162 0.70 -9.03 20.08
N THR A 163 1.09 -8.60 21.27
CA THR A 163 0.25 -7.76 22.14
C THR A 163 0.63 -6.28 22.07
N SER A 164 1.73 -5.92 21.38
CA SER A 164 2.17 -4.54 21.21
C SER A 164 1.72 -3.95 19.88
N LEU A 165 1.02 -2.81 19.92
CA LEU A 165 0.64 -2.04 18.72
C LEU A 165 1.85 -1.69 17.84
N GLN A 166 3.01 -1.45 18.45
CA GLN A 166 4.25 -1.15 17.72
C GLN A 166 4.73 -2.35 16.88
N ARG A 167 4.55 -3.56 17.41
CA ARG A 167 4.93 -4.81 16.73
C ARG A 167 3.85 -5.38 15.83
N LEU A 168 2.58 -5.04 16.09
CA LEU A 168 1.43 -5.21 15.19
C LEU A 168 1.49 -4.29 13.94
N SER A 169 2.68 -3.77 13.63
CA SER A 169 3.00 -2.93 12.48
C SER A 169 2.71 -1.43 12.66
N TYR A 170 3.22 -0.75 13.69
CA TYR A 170 3.22 0.73 13.72
C TYR A 170 4.59 1.29 13.31
N GLY A 171 4.72 1.74 12.05
CA GLY A 171 5.93 2.42 11.57
C GLY A 171 7.17 1.53 11.56
N THR A 172 7.04 0.28 11.14
CA THR A 172 8.11 -0.71 11.10
C THR A 172 8.19 -1.39 9.74
N ASN A 173 9.38 -1.81 9.36
CA ASN A 173 9.61 -2.66 8.18
C ASN A 173 9.62 -4.15 8.51
N ASN A 174 9.22 -4.53 9.72
CA ASN A 174 9.02 -5.92 10.07
C ASN A 174 7.76 -6.45 9.38
N VAL A 175 7.92 -6.82 8.11
CA VAL A 175 6.90 -7.41 7.26
C VAL A 175 7.18 -8.91 7.18
N SER A 176 6.19 -9.73 7.50
CA SER A 176 6.34 -11.18 7.44
C SER A 176 5.10 -11.85 6.85
N CYS A 177 5.34 -13.10 6.46
CA CYS A 177 4.41 -13.99 5.81
C CYS A 177 3.95 -15.15 6.69
N HIS A 178 4.31 -15.12 7.98
CA HIS A 178 4.19 -16.25 8.90
C HIS A 178 2.74 -16.71 9.09
#